data_AF-A0A0W0UKU1-F1
#
_entry.id   AF-A0A0W0UKU1-F1
#
_cell.length_a   1.000
_cell.length_b   1.000
_cell.length_c   1.000
_cell.angle_alpha   90.00
_cell.angle_beta   90.00
_cell.angle_gamma   90.00
#
_symmetry.space_group_name_H-M   'P 1'
#
loop_
_entity.id
_entity.type
_entity.pdbx_description
1 polymer ?
#
loop_
_entity_poly.entity_id
_entity_poly.type
_entity_poly.pdbx_seq_one_letter_code
_entity_poly.pdbx_strand_id
1 'polypeptide(L)' 'MKSFLIGCIPGIIIILILTLLNLTPKPSLSDPAWEIVPTPNSTSDIIRTRVPHGWLVAYRAYFARGLVYIPDDKHEWKVK' A
#
# COMPACT_ATOMS: atom_id res chain seq x y z
N MET A 1 2.95 44.17 25.41
CA MET A 1 3.42 42.76 25.37
C MET A 1 2.35 41.81 24.79
N LYS A 2 1.70 42.15 23.66
CA LYS A 2 0.68 41.27 23.01
C LYS A 2 1.06 40.86 21.58
N SER A 3 1.94 41.62 20.92
CA SER A 3 2.32 41.40 19.52
C SER A 3 3.33 40.27 19.30
N PHE A 4 4.08 39.87 20.34
CA PHE A 4 5.06 38.77 20.24
C PHE A 4 4.39 37.38 20.16
N LEU A 5 3.23 37.20 20.80
CA LEU A 5 2.51 35.92 20.81
C LEU A 5 1.87 35.60 19.45
N ILE A 6 1.50 36.62 18.67
CA ILE A 6 0.79 36.46 17.39
C ILE A 6 1.69 35.86 16.29
N GLY A 7 3.00 36.10 16.35
CA GLY A 7 3.97 35.54 15.39
C GLY A 7 4.43 34.12 15.71
N CYS A 8 4.36 33.68 16.98
CA CYS A 8 4.78 32.34 17.38
C CYS A 8 3.73 31.27 17.05
N ILE A 9 2.44 31.63 17.10
CA ILE A 9 1.33 30.72 16.80
C ILE A 9 1.44 30.09 15.41
N PRO A 10 1.65 30.84 14.31
CA PRO A 10 1.81 30.25 12.98
C PRO A 10 3.07 29.37 12.88
N GLY A 11 4.17 29.73 13.54
CA GLY A 11 5.39 28.92 13.56
C GLY A 11 5.20 27.56 14.24
N ILE A 12 4.50 27.54 15.39
CA ILE A 12 4.17 26.30 16.11
C ILE A 12 3.26 25.41 15.28
N ILE A 13 2.26 25.98 14.60
CA ILE A 13 1.35 25.22 13.72
C ILE A 13 2.13 24.57 12.57
N ILE A 14 3.04 25.29 11.92
CA ILE A 14 3.86 24.75 10.82
C ILE A 14 4.75 23.61 11.31
N ILE A 15 5.43 23.78 12.45
CA ILE A 15 6.27 22.73 13.05
C ILE A 15 5.41 21.51 13.38
N LEU A 16 4.24 21.71 13.98
CA LEU A 16 3.32 20.61 14.33
C LEU A 16 2.88 19.84 13.08
N ILE A 17 2.51 20.53 12.00
CA ILE A 17 2.13 19.90 10.72
C ILE A 17 3.30 19.08 10.16
N LEU A 18 4.52 19.64 10.14
CA LEU A 18 5.71 18.93 9.66
C LEU A 18 6.05 17.70 10.54
N THR A 19 5.83 17.79 11.84
CA THR A 19 6.05 16.67 12.76
C THR A 19 5.01 15.57 12.53
N LEU A 20 3.73 15.95 12.38
CA LEU A 20 2.65 15.03 12.07
C LEU A 20 2.85 14.32 10.73
N LEU A 21 3.33 15.02 9.70
CA LEU A 21 3.68 14.43 8.39
C LEU A 21 4.86 13.44 8.47
N ASN A 22 5.79 13.63 9.40
CA ASN A 22 6.88 12.68 9.62
C ASN A 22 6.48 11.49 10.51
N LEU A 23 5.47 11.67 11.36
CA LEU A 23 4.91 10.63 12.22
C LEU A 23 3.85 9.79 11.52
N THR A 24 3.23 10.29 10.44
CA THR A 24 2.39 9.45 9.61
C THR A 24 3.25 8.34 9.00
N PRO A 25 2.95 7.06 9.25
CA PRO A 25 3.66 5.98 8.59
C PRO A 25 3.54 6.19 7.09
N LYS A 26 4.67 6.51 6.45
CA LYS A 26 4.71 6.60 4.99
C LYS A 26 4.27 5.23 4.48
N PRO A 27 3.25 5.14 3.61
CA PRO A 27 2.97 3.88 2.95
C PRO A 27 4.27 3.42 2.31
N SER A 28 4.75 2.25 2.70
CA SER A 28 5.96 1.71 2.10
C SER A 28 5.69 1.61 0.61
N LEU A 29 6.49 2.26 -0.22
CA LEU A 29 6.40 2.18 -1.68
C LEU A 29 6.56 0.74 -2.22
N SER A 30 6.87 -0.22 -1.34
CA SER A 30 6.54 -1.62 -1.49
C SER A 30 5.05 -1.87 -1.25
N ASP A 31 4.17 -1.20 -1.98
CA ASP A 31 2.90 -1.86 -2.29
C ASP A 31 3.28 -3.17 -2.97
N PRO A 32 2.68 -4.31 -2.58
CA PRO A 32 3.11 -5.58 -3.12
C PRO A 32 2.77 -5.52 -4.62
N ALA A 33 3.83 -5.50 -5.46
CA ALA A 33 3.70 -5.25 -6.88
C ALA A 33 2.78 -6.31 -7.49
N TRP A 34 1.57 -5.90 -7.84
CA TRP A 34 0.61 -6.78 -8.48
C TRP A 34 1.18 -7.17 -9.84
N GLU A 35 1.54 -8.44 -9.96
CA GLU A 35 2.00 -9.05 -11.19
C GLU A 35 0.76 -9.49 -11.97
N ILE A 36 0.67 -9.08 -13.23
CA ILE A 36 -0.36 -9.55 -14.15
C ILE A 36 -0.01 -10.99 -14.53
N VAL A 37 -0.92 -11.92 -14.28
CA VAL A 37 -0.76 -13.32 -14.71
C VAL A 37 -1.23 -13.41 -16.15
N PRO A 38 -0.38 -13.85 -17.10
CA PRO A 38 -0.80 -14.02 -18.49
C PRO A 38 -1.94 -15.05 -18.58
N THR A 39 -3.14 -14.59 -18.89
CA THR A 39 -4.29 -15.45 -19.15
C THR A 39 -4.43 -15.65 -20.67
N PRO A 40 -4.53 -16.90 -21.16
CA PRO A 40 -4.65 -17.18 -22.59
C PRO A 40 -5.98 -16.71 -23.21
N ASN A 41 -6.89 -16.15 -22.42
CA ASN A 41 -8.22 -15.71 -22.86
C ASN A 41 -8.49 -14.28 -22.41
N SER A 42 -8.77 -13.40 -23.36
CA SER A 42 -8.85 -11.93 -23.23
C SER A 42 -10.04 -11.40 -22.40
N THR A 43 -10.83 -12.28 -21.80
CA THR A 43 -12.04 -11.92 -21.03
C THR A 43 -11.87 -12.05 -19.52
N SER A 44 -10.69 -12.46 -19.05
CA SER A 44 -10.39 -12.61 -17.64
C SER A 44 -9.06 -11.96 -17.26
N ASP A 45 -9.12 -10.95 -16.39
CA ASP A 45 -7.95 -10.36 -15.78
C ASP A 45 -7.64 -11.12 -14.49
N ILE A 46 -6.46 -11.72 -14.40
CA ILE A 46 -5.94 -12.31 -13.16
C ILE A 46 -4.68 -11.52 -12.79
N ILE A 47 -4.72 -10.90 -11.62
CA ILE A 47 -3.57 -10.24 -11.02
C ILE A 47 -3.24 -10.94 -9.72
N ARG A 48 -1.96 -11.09 -9.41
CA ARG A 48 -1.51 -11.67 -8.15
C ARG A 48 -0.48 -10.78 -7.49
N THR A 49 -0.43 -10.80 -6.17
CA THR A 49 0.60 -10.11 -5.43
C THR A 49 1.18 -11.00 -4.34
N ARG A 50 2.48 -10.86 -4.08
CA ARG A 50 3.19 -11.67 -3.08
C ARG A 50 2.84 -11.17 -1.68
N VAL A 51 2.49 -12.09 -0.79
CA VAL A 51 2.17 -11.82 0.62
C VAL A 51 2.95 -12.79 1.52
N PRO A 52 3.08 -12.54 2.84
CA PRO A 52 3.66 -13.52 3.75
C PRO A 52 2.99 -14.90 3.61
N HIS A 53 3.81 -15.94 3.42
CA HIS A 53 3.38 -17.33 3.29
C HIS A 53 2.48 -17.63 2.08
N GLY A 54 2.47 -16.80 1.02
CA GLY A 54 1.62 -17.10 -0.13
C GLY A 54 1.44 -16.00 -1.16
N TRP A 55 0.34 -16.12 -1.90
CA TRP A 55 -0.09 -15.20 -2.93
C TRP A 55 -1.50 -14.73 -2.67
N LEU A 56 -1.74 -13.45 -2.90
CA LEU A 56 -3.07 -12.90 -2.98
C LEU A 56 -3.44 -12.74 -4.46
N VAL A 57 -4.44 -13.48 -4.92
CA VAL A 57 -4.87 -13.50 -6.31
C VAL A 57 -6.22 -12.83 -6.42
N ALA A 58 -6.30 -11.76 -7.22
CA ALA A 58 -7.55 -11.14 -7.60
C ALA A 58 -7.89 -11.54 -9.03
N TYR A 59 -9.14 -11.92 -9.24
CA TYR A 59 -9.64 -12.26 -10.57
C TYR A 59 -10.90 -11.47 -10.89
N ARG A 60 -11.02 -11.13 -12.17
CA ARG A 60 -12.24 -10.58 -12.76
C ARG A 60 -12.60 -11.45 -13.95
N ALA A 61 -13.71 -12.15 -13.85
CA ALA A 61 -14.41 -12.79 -14.95
C ALA A 61 -15.70 -12.02 -15.25
N TYR A 62 -16.25 -12.22 -16.44
CA TYR A 62 -17.40 -11.47 -16.99
C TYR A 62 -18.55 -11.21 -15.98
N PHE A 63 -18.86 -12.19 -15.12
CA PHE A 63 -19.90 -12.10 -14.09
C PHE A 63 -19.39 -12.33 -12.65
N ALA A 64 -18.08 -12.45 -12.44
CA ALA A 64 -17.53 -12.80 -11.14
C ALA A 64 -16.28 -11.99 -10.81
N ARG A 65 -16.20 -11.54 -9.56
CA ARG A 65 -15.00 -10.95 -8.97
C ARG A 65 -14.69 -11.70 -7.69
N GLY A 66 -13.42 -11.92 -7.43
CA GLY A 66 -13.03 -12.56 -6.18
C GLY A 66 -11.57 -12.30 -5.85
N LEU A 67 -11.28 -12.52 -4.58
CA LEU A 67 -9.96 -12.44 -3.98
C LEU A 67 -9.71 -13.77 -3.29
N VAL A 68 -8.62 -14.44 -3.66
CA VAL A 68 -8.26 -15.75 -3.13
C VAL A 68 -6.85 -15.68 -2.56
N TYR A 69 -6.68 -16.19 -1.35
CA TYR A 69 -5.37 -16.42 -0.77
C TYR A 69 -4.92 -17.84 -1.13
N ILE A 70 -3.73 -17.95 -1.71
CA ILE A 70 -3.10 -19.22 -2.05
C ILE A 70 -1.88 -19.38 -1.14
N PRO A 71 -1.89 -20.31 -0.18
CA PRO A 71 -0.74 -20.55 0.69
C PRO A 71 0.44 -21.11 -0.13
N ASP A 72 1.63 -20.63 0.19
CA ASP A 72 2.90 -21.11 -0.36
C ASP A 72 3.97 -21.01 0.73
N ASP A 73 4.08 -22.07 1.53
CA ASP A 73 4.99 -22.17 2.66
C ASP A 73 6.47 -22.23 2.25
N LYS A 74 6.75 -22.40 0.95
CA LYS A 74 8.11 -22.42 0.40
C LYS A 74 8.58 -21.05 -0.05
N HIS A 75 7.70 -20.04 -0.03
CA HIS A 75 8.04 -18.67 -0.42
C HIS A 75 8.63 -17.89 0.77
N GLU A 76 9.95 -17.95 0.91
CA GLU A 76 10.70 -17.07 1.80
C GLU A 76 10.87 -15.67 1.17
N TRP A 77 10.58 -14.63 1.96
CA TRP A 77 10.82 -13.25 1.53
C TRP A 77 12.32 -12.99 1.45
N LYS A 78 12.84 -12.61 0.27
CA LYS A 78 14.04 -11.77 0.24
C LYS A 78 13.61 -10.36 0.62
N VAL A 79 13.61 -10.08 1.91
CA VAL A 79 13.57 -8.69 2.41
C VAL A 79 14.82 -8.02 1.84
N LYS A 80 14.62 -7.04 0.96
CA LYS A 80 15.71 -6.29 0.33
C LYS A 80 16.07 -5.08 1.16
#